data_AF-A0A1K1PKR5-F1
#
_entry.id   AF-A0A1K1PKR5-F1
#
_cell.length_a   1.000
_cell.length_b   1.000
_cell.length_c   1.000
_cell.angle_alpha   90.00
_cell.angle_beta   90.00
_cell.angle_gamma   90.00
#
_symmetry.space_group_name_H-M   'P 1'
#
loop_
_entity.id
_entity.type
_entity.pdbx_description
1 polymer ?
#
loop_
_entity_poly.entity_id
_entity_poly.type
_entity_poly.pdbx_seq_one_letter_code
_entity_poly.pdbx_strand_id
1 'polypeptide(L)'
;MKGTISALLSLSLLLTAFVASAQFVKSKDLEKLKKRTKIIVVKEVPDKSILKQLRRHSHAQAEEYKQAIKQLNLDFPEVVRQFWNVDGVTAIIEQRTEKEVEKLRKKNDRSTIVMDCQSLHVKPSKSHYAKSAQTFTSDLVWKSDSKDLSVPVINMYFIENDVTKPFYIQNMSERFPDFLDLAVGIRLSTYVFSEHVDDKAAKAMMQSTSKHNAIYLKDRTLILCNNWLDDDFEKGKAGTDYPYPIKYVNYEDLEGLFRKDGFTGTVMAYVPAGVFSTFDKNNPSMEVHVPVVIDPINGMPLCHTDISDEMFQAWGYSLIPKMGKSIVGFRKIRNEDIRNFAKSMKE
;
A
#
# COMPACT_ATOMS: atom_id res chain seq x y z
N MET A 1 -32.20 37.17 21.96
CA MET A 1 -31.11 36.26 22.37
C MET A 1 -31.38 34.82 21.90
N LYS A 2 -31.09 34.49 20.63
CA LYS A 2 -31.06 33.12 20.08
C LYS A 2 -30.28 33.13 18.76
N GLY A 3 -28.97 33.38 18.81
CA GLY A 3 -28.17 33.55 17.57
C GLY A 3 -26.70 33.14 17.65
N THR A 4 -26.21 32.67 18.80
CA THR A 4 -24.78 32.41 19.02
C THR A 4 -24.42 30.94 19.21
N ILE A 5 -25.41 30.04 19.32
CA ILE A 5 -25.16 28.60 19.54
C ILE A 5 -24.95 27.86 18.20
N SER A 6 -25.62 28.26 17.11
CA SER A 6 -25.40 27.64 15.78
C SER A 6 -24.02 27.93 15.20
N ALA A 7 -23.41 29.08 15.51
CA ALA A 7 -22.06 29.41 15.06
C ALA A 7 -20.97 28.61 15.80
N LEU A 8 -21.21 28.21 17.05
CA LEU A 8 -20.32 27.35 17.83
C LEU A 8 -20.46 25.86 17.45
N LEU A 9 -21.66 25.42 17.05
CA LEU A 9 -21.91 24.08 16.53
C LEU A 9 -21.42 23.89 15.08
N SER A 10 -21.44 24.94 14.24
CA SER A 10 -20.82 24.88 12.91
C SER A 10 -19.29 24.94 12.99
N LEU A 11 -18.72 25.63 13.98
CA LEU A 11 -17.27 25.64 14.22
C LEU A 11 -16.74 24.32 14.82
N SER A 12 -17.55 23.57 15.57
CA SER A 12 -17.17 22.25 16.10
C SER A 12 -17.24 21.12 15.06
N LEU A 13 -18.08 21.26 14.03
CA LEU A 13 -18.11 20.37 12.86
C LEU A 13 -16.94 20.63 11.88
N LEU A 14 -16.32 21.81 11.91
CA LEU A 14 -15.14 22.17 11.11
C LEU A 14 -13.80 21.69 11.73
N LEU A 15 -13.80 21.19 12.96
CA LEU A 15 -12.59 20.80 13.70
C LEU A 15 -12.35 19.28 13.84
N THR A 16 -13.12 18.44 13.15
CA THR A 16 -13.00 16.96 13.25
C THR A 16 -12.39 16.26 12.02
N ALA A 17 -11.79 17.00 11.07
CA ALA A 17 -11.14 16.42 9.90
C ALA A 17 -9.62 16.19 10.06
N PHE A 18 -9.13 16.03 11.28
CA PHE A 18 -7.76 15.59 11.48
C PHE A 18 -7.73 14.08 11.63
N VAL A 19 -6.91 13.44 10.80
CA VAL A 19 -6.58 12.00 10.74
C VAL A 19 -7.51 11.15 9.86
N ALA A 20 -7.49 11.38 8.54
CA ALA A 20 -7.79 10.35 7.54
C ALA A 20 -7.35 10.78 6.13
N SER A 21 -6.08 10.55 5.79
CA SER A 21 -5.61 10.37 4.40
C SER A 21 -4.08 10.30 4.37
N ALA A 22 -3.47 9.27 4.99
CA ALA A 22 -2.05 9.03 4.75
C ALA A 22 -1.80 8.38 3.37
N GLN A 23 -2.84 8.15 2.56
CA GLN A 23 -2.74 7.63 1.19
C GLN A 23 -3.09 8.69 0.14
N PHE A 24 -3.61 9.86 0.54
CA PHE A 24 -3.66 11.05 -0.31
C PHE A 24 -2.69 12.07 0.23
N VAL A 25 -1.67 12.35 -0.56
CA VAL A 25 -0.57 13.21 -0.15
C VAL A 25 -1.05 14.64 -0.29
N LYS A 26 -1.14 15.34 0.83
CA LYS A 26 -1.55 16.75 0.85
C LYS A 26 -0.62 17.53 -0.07
N SER A 27 -1.15 18.50 -0.83
CA SER A 27 -0.33 19.28 -1.77
C SER A 27 0.88 19.94 -1.10
N LYS A 28 0.74 20.37 0.16
CA LYS A 28 1.86 20.92 0.96
C LYS A 28 3.00 19.91 1.20
N ASP A 29 2.65 18.64 1.36
CA ASP A 29 3.61 17.57 1.61
C ASP A 29 4.25 17.13 0.29
N LEU A 30 3.53 17.15 -0.84
CA LEU A 30 4.10 17.01 -2.18
C LEU A 30 5.13 18.11 -2.48
N GLU A 31 4.79 19.37 -2.23
CA GLU A 31 5.71 20.49 -2.39
C GLU A 31 6.92 20.40 -1.46
N LYS A 32 6.74 19.83 -0.26
CA LYS A 32 7.86 19.56 0.64
C LYS A 32 8.73 18.42 0.11
N LEU A 33 8.13 17.35 -0.43
CA LEU A 33 8.78 16.18 -1.00
C LEU A 33 9.67 16.55 -2.19
N LYS A 34 9.18 17.41 -3.10
CA LYS A 34 9.96 17.84 -4.27
C LYS A 34 11.25 18.57 -3.92
N LYS A 35 11.34 19.14 -2.71
CA LYS A 35 12.52 19.84 -2.20
C LYS A 35 13.52 18.92 -1.49
N ARG A 36 13.23 17.62 -1.41
CA ARG A 36 14.06 16.63 -0.70
C ARG A 36 15.02 16.00 -1.69
N THR A 37 16.30 16.05 -1.37
CA THR A 37 17.39 15.54 -2.22
C THR A 37 17.96 14.23 -1.71
N LYS A 38 17.47 13.74 -0.56
CA LYS A 38 17.97 12.53 0.07
C LYS A 38 16.82 11.65 0.54
N ILE A 39 16.95 10.35 0.28
CA ILE A 39 16.05 9.32 0.78
C ILE A 39 16.89 8.34 1.61
N ILE A 40 16.44 8.10 2.83
CA ILE A 40 16.96 7.05 3.68
C ILE A 40 15.98 5.89 3.66
N VAL A 41 16.44 4.73 3.21
CA VAL A 41 15.76 3.46 3.42
C VAL A 41 16.20 2.90 4.76
N VAL A 42 15.25 2.62 5.65
CA VAL A 42 15.55 2.07 6.98
C VAL A 42 16.04 0.63 6.83
N LYS A 43 17.17 0.35 7.48
CA LYS A 43 17.75 -0.98 7.58
C LYS A 43 17.13 -1.72 8.76
N GLU A 44 16.34 -2.73 8.45
CA GLU A 44 15.68 -3.57 9.43
C GLU A 44 16.70 -4.47 10.14
N VAL A 45 16.52 -4.67 11.45
CA VAL A 45 17.37 -5.53 12.26
C VAL A 45 16.51 -6.63 12.89
N PRO A 46 16.85 -7.92 12.76
CA PRO A 46 16.05 -8.99 13.34
C PRO A 46 15.82 -8.80 14.84
N ASP A 47 14.55 -8.76 15.24
CA ASP A 47 14.18 -8.57 16.63
C ASP A 47 14.61 -9.79 17.47
N LYS A 48 15.29 -9.51 18.59
CA LYS A 48 15.84 -10.57 19.46
C LYS A 48 14.76 -11.37 20.18
N SER A 49 13.64 -10.75 20.52
CA SER A 49 12.51 -11.42 21.18
C SER A 49 11.78 -12.36 20.22
N ILE A 50 11.55 -11.92 18.97
CA ILE A 50 10.99 -12.74 17.89
C ILE A 50 11.91 -13.93 17.61
N LEU A 51 13.22 -13.69 17.43
CA LEU A 51 14.18 -14.78 17.23
C LEU A 51 14.18 -15.79 18.37
N LYS A 52 14.08 -15.34 19.61
CA LYS A 52 14.01 -16.21 20.79
C LYS A 52 12.72 -17.04 20.79
N GLN A 53 11.59 -16.44 20.41
CA GLN A 53 10.32 -17.14 20.29
C GLN A 53 10.35 -18.19 19.18
N LEU A 54 10.87 -17.85 18.01
CA LEU A 54 10.95 -18.76 16.88
C LEU A 54 11.88 -19.93 17.14
N ARG A 55 13.06 -19.71 17.74
CA ARG A 55 13.96 -20.82 18.11
C ARG A 55 13.34 -21.82 19.07
N ARG A 56 12.37 -21.41 19.91
CA ARG A 56 11.63 -22.34 20.77
C ARG A 56 10.68 -23.25 19.99
N HIS A 57 10.22 -22.81 18.82
CA HIS A 57 9.30 -23.56 17.95
C HIS A 57 10.08 -24.34 16.89
N SER A 58 10.96 -23.66 16.15
CA SER A 58 11.81 -24.24 15.11
C SER A 58 13.02 -23.36 14.82
N HIS A 59 14.20 -23.97 14.77
CA HIS A 59 15.41 -23.29 14.29
C HIS A 59 15.27 -22.84 12.83
N ALA A 60 14.59 -23.61 11.98
CA ALA A 60 14.39 -23.27 10.57
C ALA A 60 13.60 -21.95 10.42
N GLN A 61 12.51 -21.80 11.17
CA GLN A 61 11.70 -20.56 11.16
C GLN A 61 12.49 -19.33 11.62
N ALA A 62 13.40 -19.51 12.60
CA ALA A 62 14.26 -18.42 13.03
C ALA A 62 15.30 -18.03 11.97
N GLU A 63 15.78 -18.97 11.16
CA GLU A 63 16.67 -18.66 10.04
C GLU A 63 15.89 -18.06 8.85
N GLU A 64 14.69 -18.55 8.54
CA GLU A 64 13.80 -17.95 7.54
C GLU A 64 13.54 -16.47 7.84
N TYR A 65 13.20 -16.11 9.08
CA TYR A 65 13.03 -14.72 9.50
C TYR A 65 14.28 -13.87 9.27
N LYS A 66 15.47 -14.39 9.61
CA LYS A 66 16.73 -13.66 9.37
C LYS A 66 17.01 -13.48 7.88
N GLN A 67 16.76 -14.52 7.07
CA GLN A 67 16.98 -14.44 5.62
C GLN A 67 15.99 -13.46 4.98
N ALA A 68 14.73 -13.45 5.40
CA ALA A 68 13.74 -12.49 4.94
C ALA A 68 14.16 -11.04 5.23
N ILE A 69 14.63 -10.74 6.45
CA ILE A 69 15.15 -9.40 6.78
C ILE A 69 16.44 -9.08 6.02
N LYS A 70 17.33 -10.07 5.83
CA LYS A 70 18.53 -9.88 5.03
C LYS A 70 18.18 -9.52 3.59
N GLN A 71 17.22 -10.22 3.00
CA GLN A 71 16.76 -10.02 1.63
C GLN A 71 16.07 -8.66 1.48
N LEU A 72 15.16 -8.30 2.39
CA LEU A 72 14.55 -6.97 2.46
C LEU A 72 15.61 -5.85 2.48
N ASN A 73 16.64 -6.00 3.31
CA ASN A 73 17.72 -5.03 3.40
C ASN A 73 18.59 -4.94 2.15
N LEU A 74 18.61 -5.97 1.30
CA LEU A 74 19.28 -5.94 0.00
C LEU A 74 18.37 -5.28 -1.04
N ASP A 75 17.14 -5.75 -1.15
CA ASP A 75 16.20 -5.37 -2.21
C ASP A 75 15.68 -3.94 -2.04
N PHE A 76 15.29 -3.54 -0.83
CA PHE A 76 14.60 -2.26 -0.63
C PHE A 76 15.39 -1.03 -1.12
N PRO A 77 16.67 -0.83 -0.75
CA PRO A 77 17.44 0.28 -1.30
C PRO A 77 17.72 0.13 -2.80
N GLU A 78 17.77 -1.08 -3.35
CA GLU A 78 17.94 -1.31 -4.79
C GLU A 78 16.69 -0.91 -5.58
N VAL A 79 15.52 -1.37 -5.14
CA VAL A 79 14.21 -1.02 -5.70
C VAL A 79 13.99 0.50 -5.66
N VAL A 80 14.27 1.14 -4.52
CA VAL A 80 14.13 2.60 -4.41
C VAL A 80 15.05 3.31 -5.39
N ARG A 81 16.29 2.86 -5.59
CA ARG A 81 17.18 3.44 -6.62
C ARG A 81 16.64 3.25 -8.04
N GLN A 82 16.03 2.10 -8.32
CA GLN A 82 15.59 1.76 -9.67
C GLN A 82 14.27 2.42 -10.04
N PHE A 83 13.32 2.51 -9.10
CA PHE A 83 11.94 2.88 -9.42
C PHE A 83 11.45 4.16 -8.75
N TRP A 84 12.24 4.78 -7.86
CA TRP A 84 11.88 6.11 -7.35
C TRP A 84 12.01 7.15 -8.45
N ASN A 85 10.87 7.59 -8.97
CA ASN A 85 10.79 8.62 -9.98
C ASN A 85 9.68 9.62 -9.63
N VAL A 86 10.08 10.80 -9.16
CA VAL A 86 9.15 11.92 -8.96
C VAL A 86 9.66 13.09 -9.79
N ASP A 87 8.79 13.68 -10.60
CA ASP A 87 9.16 14.72 -11.56
C ASP A 87 9.95 15.86 -10.90
N GLY A 88 11.14 16.12 -11.45
CA GLY A 88 12.04 17.16 -10.96
C GLY A 88 12.81 16.81 -9.68
N VAL A 89 12.73 15.57 -9.19
CA VAL A 89 13.41 15.12 -7.97
C VAL A 89 14.51 14.12 -8.31
N THR A 90 15.76 14.49 -8.03
CA THR A 90 16.88 13.54 -8.00
C THR A 90 17.29 13.32 -6.55
N ALA A 91 17.12 12.09 -6.07
CA ALA A 91 17.39 11.74 -4.68
C ALA A 91 18.62 10.85 -4.55
N ILE A 92 19.47 11.15 -3.57
CA ILE A 92 20.54 10.26 -3.12
C ILE A 92 19.92 9.22 -2.19
N ILE A 93 20.07 7.94 -2.53
CA ILE A 93 19.51 6.83 -1.74
C ILE A 93 20.58 6.27 -0.80
N GLU A 94 20.34 6.41 0.50
CA GLU A 94 21.16 5.82 1.55
C GLU A 94 20.38 4.77 2.32
N GLN A 95 21.09 3.80 2.89
CA GLN A 95 20.52 2.87 3.85
C GLN A 95 21.09 3.16 5.24
N ARG A 96 20.21 3.27 6.25
CA ARG A 96 20.58 3.57 7.65
C ARG A 96 19.71 2.78 8.61
N THR A 97 20.26 2.41 9.76
CA THR A 97 19.46 1.84 10.87
C THR A 97 18.58 2.91 11.51
N GLU A 98 17.50 2.50 12.17
CA GLU A 98 16.61 3.42 12.92
C GLU A 98 17.38 4.31 13.92
N LYS A 99 18.37 3.73 14.61
CA LYS A 99 19.25 4.47 15.54
C LYS A 99 20.06 5.58 14.85
N GLU A 100 20.47 5.37 13.61
CA GLU A 100 21.18 6.38 12.83
C GLU A 100 20.23 7.45 12.32
N VAL A 101 19.02 7.07 11.90
CA VAL A 101 17.95 8.02 11.53
C VAL A 101 17.61 8.94 12.71
N GLU A 102 17.46 8.40 13.91
CA GLU A 102 17.17 9.18 15.11
C GLU A 102 18.32 10.16 15.44
N LYS A 103 19.57 9.76 15.23
CA LYS A 103 20.72 10.67 15.37
C LYS A 103 20.68 11.80 14.34
N LEU A 104 20.27 11.51 13.10
CA LEU A 104 20.15 12.51 12.04
C LEU A 104 18.97 13.47 12.30
N ARG A 105 17.84 12.96 12.80
CA ARG A 105 16.69 13.77 13.24
C ARG A 105 17.09 14.82 14.26
N LYS A 106 17.90 14.44 15.26
CA LYS A 106 18.43 15.36 16.29
C LYS A 106 19.36 16.46 15.75
N LYS A 107 19.88 16.31 14.52
CA LYS A 107 20.71 17.31 13.84
C LYS A 107 19.90 18.33 13.03
N ASN A 108 18.57 18.32 13.13
CA ASN A 108 17.66 19.21 12.41
C ASN A 108 17.79 19.12 10.87
N ASP A 109 18.10 17.94 10.32
CA ASP A 109 18.03 17.73 8.87
C ASP A 109 16.59 17.98 8.36
N ARG A 110 16.47 18.70 7.24
CA ARG A 110 15.22 19.04 6.55
C ARG A 110 15.30 18.71 5.06
N SER A 111 16.29 17.95 4.63
CA SER A 111 16.50 17.57 3.22
C SER A 111 16.13 16.12 2.94
N THR A 112 15.84 15.36 4.00
CA THR A 112 15.69 13.91 3.95
C THR A 112 14.23 13.45 4.07
N ILE A 113 13.89 12.46 3.26
CA ILE A 113 12.73 11.57 3.42
C ILE A 113 13.25 10.25 3.98
N VAL A 114 12.48 9.64 4.86
CA VAL A 114 12.75 8.31 5.38
C VAL A 114 11.65 7.36 4.89
N MET A 115 12.06 6.22 4.34
CA MET A 115 11.21 5.11 3.95
C MET A 115 11.47 3.94 4.87
N ASP A 116 10.42 3.43 5.49
CA ASP A 116 10.51 2.38 6.50
C ASP A 116 9.47 1.30 6.25
N CYS A 117 9.90 0.03 6.23
CA CYS A 117 9.01 -1.11 6.10
C CYS A 117 8.52 -1.52 7.48
N GLN A 118 7.21 -1.34 7.73
CA GLN A 118 6.61 -1.59 9.04
C GLN A 118 5.35 -2.43 8.90
N SER A 119 4.89 -2.95 10.04
CA SER A 119 3.58 -3.56 10.19
C SER A 119 2.55 -2.49 10.58
N LEU A 120 1.53 -2.32 9.77
CA LEU A 120 0.36 -1.50 10.08
C LEU A 120 -0.60 -2.28 10.96
N HIS A 121 -0.94 -1.69 12.10
CA HIS A 121 -1.89 -2.23 13.07
C HIS A 121 -3.11 -1.31 13.20
N VAL A 122 -4.26 -1.93 13.47
CA VAL A 122 -5.53 -1.22 13.68
C VAL A 122 -6.02 -1.50 15.08
N LYS A 123 -6.04 -0.47 15.94
CA LYS A 123 -6.64 -0.57 17.27
C LYS A 123 -8.05 0.03 17.28
N PRO A 124 -9.05 -0.68 17.81
CA PRO A 124 -10.37 -0.10 18.04
C PRO A 124 -10.23 1.01 19.09
N SER A 125 -10.85 2.16 18.86
CA SER A 125 -10.83 3.24 19.84
C SER A 125 -11.58 2.83 21.10
N LYS A 126 -10.96 3.03 22.27
CA LYS A 126 -11.55 2.71 23.58
C LYS A 126 -12.62 3.71 24.03
N SER A 127 -12.81 4.82 23.30
CA SER A 127 -13.70 5.91 23.69
C SER A 127 -15.12 5.67 23.17
N HIS A 128 -16.11 5.70 24.08
CA HIS A 128 -17.55 5.70 23.74
C HIS A 128 -17.97 6.87 22.81
N TYR A 129 -17.09 7.87 22.63
CA TYR A 129 -17.33 9.07 21.83
C TYR A 129 -16.45 9.16 20.57
N ALA A 130 -15.45 8.29 20.40
CA ALA A 130 -14.59 8.32 19.23
C ALA A 130 -15.14 7.37 18.15
N LYS A 131 -15.73 7.95 17.10
CA LYS A 131 -16.21 7.23 15.91
C LYS A 131 -15.08 6.91 14.91
N SER A 132 -13.83 6.84 15.35
CA SER A 132 -12.67 6.58 14.49
C SER A 132 -11.79 5.48 15.09
N ALA A 133 -11.32 4.57 14.25
CA ALA A 133 -10.25 3.66 14.62
C ALA A 133 -8.90 4.36 14.43
N GLN A 134 -7.91 3.99 15.25
CA GLN A 134 -6.57 4.55 15.17
C GLN A 134 -5.65 3.52 14.53
N THR A 135 -5.05 3.89 13.40
CA THR A 135 -3.94 3.16 12.80
C THR A 135 -2.65 3.60 13.47
N PHE A 136 -1.74 2.64 13.65
CA PHE A 136 -0.37 2.90 14.04
C PHE A 136 0.52 1.84 13.39
N THR A 137 1.81 2.12 13.31
CA THR A 137 2.77 1.20 12.70
C THR A 137 3.82 0.81 13.74
N SER A 138 4.37 -0.39 13.58
CA SER A 138 5.45 -0.92 14.41
C SER A 138 6.37 -1.80 13.58
N ASP A 139 7.48 -2.24 14.16
CA ASP A 139 8.46 -3.13 13.54
C ASP A 139 7.80 -4.36 12.90
N LEU A 140 8.43 -4.90 11.85
CA LEU A 140 7.90 -6.07 11.15
C LEU A 140 7.83 -7.29 12.08
N VAL A 141 6.63 -7.76 12.38
CA VAL A 141 6.44 -8.87 13.32
C VAL A 141 6.24 -10.20 12.60
N TRP A 142 7.02 -11.21 12.98
CA TRP A 142 6.82 -12.58 12.52
C TRP A 142 5.64 -13.21 13.27
N LYS A 143 4.48 -13.31 12.60
CA LYS A 143 3.21 -13.81 13.18
C LYS A 143 2.95 -13.21 14.58
N SER A 144 2.57 -11.94 14.63
CA SER A 144 1.98 -11.34 15.83
C SER A 144 0.47 -11.52 15.76
N ASP A 145 -0.05 -12.41 16.60
CA ASP A 145 -1.46 -12.51 16.99
C ASP A 145 -2.49 -12.57 15.85
N SER A 146 -3.20 -13.69 15.69
CA SER A 146 -4.33 -13.79 14.77
C SER A 146 -5.44 -12.76 15.02
N LYS A 147 -5.43 -12.10 16.19
CA LYS A 147 -6.36 -11.03 16.58
C LYS A 147 -5.83 -9.62 16.31
N ASP A 148 -4.54 -9.46 16.00
CA ASP A 148 -3.92 -8.18 15.65
C ASP A 148 -3.42 -8.27 14.21
N LEU A 149 -4.32 -7.99 13.26
CA LEU A 149 -4.00 -8.06 11.84
C LEU A 149 -2.98 -6.97 11.50
N SER A 150 -1.74 -7.42 11.27
CA SER A 150 -0.63 -6.63 10.76
C SER A 150 -0.58 -6.73 9.23
N VAL A 151 -0.66 -5.61 8.51
CA VAL A 151 -0.34 -5.57 7.08
C VAL A 151 1.00 -4.90 6.85
N PRO A 152 1.87 -5.46 6.00
CA PRO A 152 3.12 -4.83 5.62
C PRO A 152 2.86 -3.50 4.89
N VAL A 153 3.59 -2.45 5.28
CA VAL A 153 3.51 -1.14 4.64
C VAL A 153 4.88 -0.51 4.45
N ILE A 154 5.03 0.32 3.42
CA ILE A 154 6.11 1.31 3.33
C ILE A 154 5.59 2.63 3.89
N ASN A 155 6.14 3.05 5.02
CA ASN A 155 5.91 4.38 5.59
C ASN A 155 6.89 5.37 5.00
N MET A 156 6.39 6.50 4.53
CA MET A 156 7.20 7.62 4.07
C MET A 156 6.95 8.84 4.96
N TYR A 157 8.01 9.33 5.58
CA TYR A 157 7.96 10.49 6.46
C TYR A 157 9.14 11.42 6.24
N PHE A 158 8.94 12.70 6.52
CA PHE A 158 10.05 13.65 6.58
C PHE A 158 10.85 13.39 7.86
N ILE A 159 12.18 13.42 7.80
CA ILE A 159 13.02 13.05 8.94
C ILE A 159 12.72 13.86 10.21
N GLU A 160 12.30 15.11 10.06
CA GLU A 160 11.88 15.98 11.16
C GLU A 160 10.53 15.65 11.79
N ASN A 161 9.71 14.82 11.14
CA ASN A 161 8.38 14.46 11.61
C ASN A 161 8.46 13.26 12.55
N ASP A 162 7.43 13.14 13.38
CA ASP A 162 7.13 11.95 14.16
C ASP A 162 6.89 10.76 13.22
N VAL A 163 7.55 9.62 13.49
CA VAL A 163 7.38 8.36 12.72
C VAL A 163 5.92 7.92 12.69
N THR A 164 5.16 8.22 13.75
CA THR A 164 3.73 7.90 13.85
C THR A 164 2.85 8.75 12.93
N LYS A 165 3.42 9.73 12.23
CA LYS A 165 2.71 10.64 11.32
C LYS A 165 3.39 10.66 9.94
N PRO A 166 3.41 9.53 9.22
CA PRO A 166 3.88 9.52 7.85
C PRO A 166 3.02 10.42 6.97
N PHE A 167 3.64 11.04 5.98
CA PHE A 167 2.89 11.80 4.96
C PHE A 167 2.33 10.87 3.88
N TYR A 168 2.91 9.66 3.74
CA TYR A 168 2.42 8.65 2.84
C TYR A 168 2.61 7.22 3.40
N ILE A 169 1.63 6.34 3.19
CA ILE A 169 1.69 4.91 3.52
C ILE A 169 1.29 4.12 2.28
N GLN A 170 2.18 3.26 1.81
CA GLN A 170 1.89 2.30 0.75
C GLN A 170 1.68 0.91 1.35
N ASN A 171 0.55 0.27 1.06
CA ASN A 171 0.32 -1.10 1.47
C ASN A 171 1.05 -2.08 0.53
N MET A 172 1.57 -3.16 1.12
CA MET A 172 2.30 -4.22 0.43
C MET A 172 1.47 -5.51 0.45
N SER A 173 1.83 -6.49 -0.38
CA SER A 173 1.13 -7.78 -0.44
C SER A 173 1.73 -8.82 0.51
N GLU A 174 3.05 -8.79 0.69
CA GLU A 174 3.80 -9.81 1.43
C GLU A 174 4.35 -9.26 2.75
N ARG A 175 4.21 -10.05 3.83
CA ARG A 175 4.63 -9.62 5.18
C ARG A 175 6.09 -9.17 5.22
N PHE A 176 6.95 -9.90 4.52
CA PHE A 176 8.32 -9.52 4.26
C PHE A 176 8.41 -9.25 2.77
N PRO A 177 8.20 -7.98 2.36
CA PRO A 177 8.10 -7.66 0.94
C PRO A 177 9.47 -7.91 0.30
N ASP A 178 9.48 -8.67 -0.78
CA ASP A 178 10.66 -8.91 -1.59
C ASP A 178 10.77 -7.87 -2.71
N PHE A 179 11.73 -8.06 -3.61
CA PHE A 179 11.96 -7.14 -4.73
C PHE A 179 10.68 -6.78 -5.51
N LEU A 180 9.84 -7.77 -5.85
CA LEU A 180 8.67 -7.55 -6.70
C LEU A 180 7.62 -6.72 -5.96
N ASP A 181 7.30 -7.11 -4.72
CA ASP A 181 6.32 -6.40 -3.91
C ASP A 181 6.77 -4.94 -3.69
N LEU A 182 8.04 -4.75 -3.30
CA LEU A 182 8.66 -3.44 -3.15
C LEU A 182 8.62 -2.62 -4.45
N ALA A 183 8.91 -3.21 -5.61
CA ALA A 183 8.89 -2.53 -6.90
C ALA A 183 7.50 -2.03 -7.26
N VAL A 184 6.48 -2.86 -7.06
CA VAL A 184 5.09 -2.46 -7.25
C VAL A 184 4.71 -1.34 -6.28
N GLY A 185 5.05 -1.49 -4.99
CA GLY A 185 4.77 -0.49 -3.97
C GLY A 185 5.40 0.87 -4.26
N ILE A 186 6.68 0.91 -4.66
CA ILE A 186 7.36 2.15 -5.00
C ILE A 186 6.76 2.80 -6.25
N ARG A 187 6.43 2.03 -7.29
CA ARG A 187 5.79 2.59 -8.50
C ARG A 187 4.40 3.16 -8.22
N LEU A 188 3.59 2.46 -7.43
CA LEU A 188 2.30 2.97 -6.96
C LEU A 188 2.48 4.28 -6.18
N SER A 189 3.49 4.33 -5.31
CA SER A 189 3.82 5.53 -4.52
C SER A 189 4.19 6.71 -5.43
N THR A 190 5.06 6.49 -6.42
CA THR A 190 5.52 7.53 -7.33
C THR A 190 4.40 8.06 -8.21
N TYR A 191 3.50 7.20 -8.67
CA TYR A 191 2.29 7.61 -9.40
C TYR A 191 1.44 8.59 -8.58
N VAL A 192 1.22 8.28 -7.30
CA VAL A 192 0.47 9.16 -6.39
C VAL A 192 1.17 10.51 -6.21
N PHE A 193 2.49 10.57 -6.29
CA PHE A 193 3.24 11.83 -6.19
C PHE A 193 3.27 12.64 -7.51
N SER A 194 3.18 11.98 -8.66
CA SER A 194 3.20 12.64 -9.99
C SER A 194 1.83 13.19 -10.38
N GLU A 195 0.75 12.48 -10.06
CA GLU A 195 -0.61 12.94 -10.31
C GLU A 195 -1.00 14.00 -9.28
N HIS A 196 -0.89 15.27 -9.66
CA HIS A 196 -1.19 16.42 -8.79
C HIS A 196 -2.69 16.54 -8.56
N VAL A 197 -3.25 15.71 -7.69
CA VAL A 197 -4.68 15.76 -7.45
C VAL A 197 -4.97 16.73 -6.30
N ASP A 198 -5.70 17.80 -6.62
CA ASP A 198 -6.24 18.74 -5.64
C ASP A 198 -7.08 17.98 -4.58
N ASP A 199 -6.91 18.31 -3.30
CA ASP A 199 -7.46 17.55 -2.15
C ASP A 199 -9.00 17.35 -2.25
N LYS A 200 -9.71 18.28 -2.90
CA LYS A 200 -11.17 18.19 -3.15
C LYS A 200 -11.53 17.38 -4.39
N ALA A 201 -10.66 17.32 -5.39
CA ALA A 201 -10.87 16.58 -6.63
C ALA A 201 -10.46 15.10 -6.47
N ALA A 202 -9.48 14.79 -5.62
CA ALA A 202 -8.90 13.45 -5.45
C ALA A 202 -9.92 12.34 -5.18
N LYS A 203 -10.92 12.64 -4.36
CA LYS A 203 -11.96 11.68 -3.98
C LYS A 203 -12.96 11.38 -5.10
N ALA A 204 -13.36 12.38 -5.88
CA ALA A 204 -14.25 12.20 -7.04
C ALA A 204 -13.48 11.67 -8.27
N MET A 205 -12.19 12.00 -8.35
CA MET A 205 -11.29 11.60 -9.41
C MET A 205 -10.98 10.11 -9.33
N MET A 206 -10.68 9.52 -8.19
CA MET A 206 -10.29 8.08 -8.14
C MET A 206 -11.31 7.09 -8.74
N GLN A 207 -12.61 7.30 -8.50
CA GLN A 207 -13.67 6.44 -9.05
C GLN A 207 -13.90 6.68 -10.54
N SER A 208 -13.92 7.95 -10.97
CA SER A 208 -14.07 8.31 -12.39
C SER A 208 -12.82 7.97 -13.21
N THR A 209 -11.64 8.10 -12.60
CA THR A 209 -10.33 7.89 -13.22
C THR A 209 -10.00 6.42 -13.33
N SER A 210 -10.37 5.56 -12.37
CA SER A 210 -10.16 4.11 -12.56
C SER A 210 -11.08 3.54 -13.64
N LYS A 211 -12.36 3.94 -13.70
CA LYS A 211 -13.24 3.56 -14.81
C LYS A 211 -12.74 4.10 -16.15
N HIS A 212 -12.26 5.35 -16.18
CA HIS A 212 -11.67 5.94 -17.37
C HIS A 212 -10.35 5.27 -17.78
N ASN A 213 -9.47 4.93 -16.83
CA ASN A 213 -8.17 4.33 -17.06
C ASN A 213 -8.25 2.90 -17.57
N ALA A 214 -9.36 2.20 -17.32
CA ALA A 214 -9.61 0.88 -17.87
C ALA A 214 -9.52 0.88 -19.40
N ILE A 215 -9.76 2.02 -20.07
CA ILE A 215 -9.57 2.15 -21.52
C ILE A 215 -8.13 1.85 -21.97
N TYR A 216 -7.13 2.06 -21.11
CA TYR A 216 -5.73 1.79 -21.42
C TYR A 216 -5.38 0.29 -21.37
N LEU A 217 -6.30 -0.56 -20.92
CA LEU A 217 -6.16 -2.01 -21.03
C LEU A 217 -6.32 -2.50 -22.48
N LYS A 218 -6.97 -1.71 -23.35
CA LYS A 218 -7.19 -2.09 -24.74
C LYS A 218 -5.87 -2.32 -25.45
N ASP A 219 -5.82 -3.41 -26.20
CA ASP A 219 -4.67 -3.84 -27.02
C ASP A 219 -3.38 -4.13 -26.21
N ARG A 220 -3.45 -4.17 -24.88
CA ARG A 220 -2.32 -4.55 -24.02
C ARG A 220 -2.41 -6.01 -23.58
N THR A 221 -1.25 -6.61 -23.33
CA THR A 221 -1.18 -7.97 -22.79
C THR A 221 -1.34 -7.95 -21.28
N LEU A 222 -2.33 -8.65 -20.75
CA LEU A 222 -2.53 -8.84 -19.31
C LEU A 222 -1.55 -9.90 -18.78
N ILE A 223 -0.65 -9.49 -17.90
CA ILE A 223 0.26 -10.37 -17.18
C ILE A 223 -0.44 -10.88 -15.92
N LEU A 224 -0.51 -12.21 -15.79
CA LEU A 224 -1.01 -12.90 -14.61
C LEU A 224 0.11 -13.76 -14.01
N CYS A 225 0.46 -13.48 -12.75
CA CYS A 225 1.41 -14.32 -12.00
C CYS A 225 0.69 -15.58 -11.51
N ASN A 226 1.18 -16.76 -11.89
CA ASN A 226 0.59 -18.06 -11.49
C ASN A 226 0.53 -18.19 -9.95
N ASN A 227 1.49 -17.61 -9.24
CA ASN A 227 1.55 -17.63 -7.77
C ASN A 227 0.40 -16.86 -7.10
N TRP A 228 -0.25 -15.96 -7.83
CA TRP A 228 -1.37 -15.15 -7.34
C TRP A 228 -2.72 -15.64 -7.85
N LEU A 229 -2.78 -16.73 -8.62
CA LEU A 229 -4.05 -17.26 -9.13
C LEU A 229 -4.71 -18.18 -8.10
N ASP A 230 -6.04 -18.19 -8.09
CA ASP A 230 -6.84 -19.12 -7.30
C ASP A 230 -6.51 -20.58 -7.67
N ASP A 231 -6.62 -21.51 -6.72
CA ASP A 231 -6.31 -22.91 -6.98
C ASP A 231 -7.28 -23.51 -8.01
N ASP A 232 -8.52 -23.01 -8.05
CA ASP A 232 -9.55 -23.40 -9.03
C ASP A 232 -9.55 -22.50 -10.28
N PHE A 233 -8.48 -21.72 -10.53
CA PHE A 233 -8.42 -20.80 -11.67
C PHE A 233 -8.32 -21.53 -13.02
N GLU A 234 -9.29 -21.29 -13.90
CA GLU A 234 -9.36 -21.89 -15.23
C GLU A 234 -8.78 -20.96 -16.31
N LYS A 235 -7.61 -21.30 -16.87
CA LYS A 235 -6.96 -20.49 -17.92
C LYS A 235 -7.82 -20.34 -19.20
N GLY A 236 -8.51 -21.39 -19.62
CA GLY A 236 -9.39 -21.35 -20.80
C GLY A 236 -10.57 -20.39 -20.63
N LYS A 237 -11.17 -20.36 -19.44
CA LYS A 237 -12.25 -19.43 -19.10
C LYS A 237 -11.75 -17.99 -19.05
N ALA A 238 -10.56 -17.74 -18.48
CA ALA A 238 -9.95 -16.40 -18.48
C ALA A 238 -9.73 -15.85 -19.90
N GLY A 239 -9.24 -16.68 -20.83
CA GLY A 239 -9.07 -16.29 -22.23
C GLY A 239 -10.39 -16.07 -23.00
N THR A 240 -11.50 -16.60 -22.49
CA THR A 240 -12.85 -16.33 -23.04
C THR A 240 -13.44 -15.05 -22.44
N ASP A 241 -13.26 -14.83 -21.14
CA ASP A 241 -13.84 -13.69 -20.40
C ASP A 241 -13.06 -12.38 -20.66
N TYR A 242 -11.76 -12.45 -20.99
CA TYR A 242 -10.92 -11.28 -21.29
C TYR A 242 -10.63 -11.17 -22.80
N PRO A 243 -10.96 -10.03 -23.45
CA PRO A 243 -10.90 -9.91 -24.91
C PRO A 243 -9.51 -9.67 -25.51
N TYR A 244 -8.47 -9.49 -24.69
CA TYR A 244 -7.09 -9.19 -25.12
C TYR A 244 -6.12 -10.31 -24.71
N PRO A 245 -4.88 -10.33 -25.22
CA PRO A 245 -3.92 -11.37 -24.88
C PRO A 245 -3.64 -11.46 -23.38
N ILE A 246 -3.55 -12.69 -22.87
CA ILE A 246 -3.11 -12.98 -21.49
C ILE A 246 -1.76 -13.69 -21.54
N LYS A 247 -0.80 -13.22 -20.76
CA LYS A 247 0.48 -13.90 -20.51
C LYS A 247 0.54 -14.38 -19.08
N TYR A 248 0.67 -15.70 -18.92
CA TYR A 248 0.91 -16.32 -17.62
C TYR A 248 2.41 -16.39 -17.35
N VAL A 249 2.83 -15.93 -16.17
CA VAL A 249 4.24 -15.93 -15.74
C VAL A 249 4.35 -16.53 -14.34
N ASN A 250 5.52 -17.07 -13.98
CA ASN A 250 5.83 -17.37 -12.57
C ASN A 250 6.45 -16.14 -11.91
N TYR A 251 6.80 -16.29 -10.63
CA TYR A 251 7.41 -15.22 -9.84
C TYR A 251 8.74 -14.75 -10.42
N GLU A 252 9.60 -15.69 -10.82
CA GLU A 252 10.94 -15.40 -11.31
C GLU A 252 10.92 -14.65 -12.65
N ASP A 253 10.02 -15.05 -13.56
CA ASP A 253 9.83 -14.35 -14.83
C ASP A 253 9.29 -12.93 -14.60
N LEU A 254 8.38 -12.77 -13.65
CA LEU A 254 7.80 -11.48 -13.33
C LEU A 254 8.81 -10.53 -12.69
N GLU A 255 9.60 -11.02 -11.73
CA GLU A 255 10.72 -10.27 -11.16
C GLU A 255 11.73 -9.89 -12.26
N GLY A 256 12.03 -10.81 -13.17
CA GLY A 256 12.87 -10.56 -14.33
C GLY A 256 12.35 -9.44 -15.24
N LEU A 257 11.03 -9.30 -15.39
CA LEU A 257 10.42 -8.17 -16.12
C LEU A 257 10.62 -6.85 -15.38
N PHE A 258 10.44 -6.82 -14.06
CA PHE A 258 10.71 -5.61 -13.26
C PHE A 258 12.17 -5.19 -13.32
N ARG A 259 13.11 -6.13 -13.13
CA ARG A 259 14.54 -5.83 -13.16
C ARG A 259 14.99 -5.25 -14.49
N LYS A 260 14.37 -5.67 -15.60
CA LYS A 260 14.70 -5.21 -16.96
C LYS A 260 13.83 -4.04 -17.45
N ASP A 261 12.85 -3.61 -16.65
CA ASP A 261 11.79 -2.68 -17.06
C ASP A 261 11.09 -3.10 -18.37
N GLY A 262 10.88 -4.41 -18.54
CA GLY A 262 10.47 -5.05 -19.80
C GLY A 262 8.96 -5.06 -20.03
N PHE A 263 8.23 -4.02 -19.64
CA PHE A 263 6.76 -4.02 -19.60
C PHE A 263 6.07 -3.33 -20.79
N THR A 264 6.80 -3.00 -21.86
CA THR A 264 6.23 -2.33 -23.04
C THR A 264 5.00 -3.08 -23.58
N GLY A 265 3.87 -2.38 -23.67
CA GLY A 265 2.61 -2.94 -24.20
C GLY A 265 1.92 -3.94 -23.26
N THR A 266 2.28 -3.97 -21.98
CA THR A 266 1.70 -4.90 -20.99
C THR A 266 1.02 -4.15 -19.85
N VAL A 267 0.15 -4.87 -19.14
CA VAL A 267 -0.48 -4.47 -17.88
C VAL A 267 -0.42 -5.66 -16.94
N MET A 268 -0.45 -5.43 -15.64
CA MET A 268 -0.27 -6.51 -14.66
C MET A 268 -1.40 -6.52 -13.64
N ALA A 269 -1.96 -7.70 -13.39
CA ALA A 269 -2.83 -7.89 -12.22
C ALA A 269 -1.98 -8.15 -10.98
N TYR A 270 -2.28 -7.42 -9.90
CA TYR A 270 -1.60 -7.45 -8.62
C TYR A 270 -2.63 -7.49 -7.48
N VAL A 271 -2.28 -8.12 -6.36
CA VAL A 271 -3.18 -8.31 -5.22
C VAL A 271 -2.59 -7.66 -3.97
N PRO A 272 -2.73 -6.33 -3.80
CA PRO A 272 -2.30 -5.65 -2.58
C PRO A 272 -3.07 -6.18 -1.36
N ALA A 273 -2.41 -6.25 -0.20
CA ALA A 273 -3.09 -6.41 1.07
C ALA A 273 -3.53 -5.05 1.63
N GLY A 274 -4.58 -5.04 2.43
CA GLY A 274 -5.07 -3.86 3.13
C GLY A 274 -5.75 -4.27 4.43
N VAL A 275 -5.82 -3.35 5.39
CA VAL A 275 -6.57 -3.58 6.64
C VAL A 275 -7.71 -2.59 6.72
N PHE A 276 -8.90 -3.12 7.01
CA PHE A 276 -10.07 -2.33 7.31
C PHE A 276 -10.41 -2.50 8.79
N SER A 277 -10.67 -1.40 9.50
CA SER A 277 -11.27 -1.52 10.83
C SER A 277 -12.70 -2.06 10.70
N THR A 278 -13.06 -3.01 11.56
CA THR A 278 -14.44 -3.43 11.72
C THR A 278 -15.02 -2.90 13.03
N PHE A 279 -16.35 -2.82 13.10
CA PHE A 279 -17.09 -2.44 14.31
C PHE A 279 -17.25 -3.60 15.29
N ASP A 280 -16.71 -4.78 14.96
CA ASP A 280 -16.71 -5.93 15.85
C ASP A 280 -15.61 -5.77 16.90
N LYS A 281 -16.01 -5.68 18.17
CA LYS A 281 -15.06 -5.62 19.30
C LYS A 281 -14.18 -6.85 19.39
N ASN A 282 -14.62 -7.99 18.87
CA ASN A 282 -13.87 -9.25 18.89
C ASN A 282 -12.94 -9.40 17.68
N ASN A 283 -13.23 -8.71 16.57
CA ASN A 283 -12.45 -8.71 15.34
C ASN A 283 -12.32 -7.27 14.82
N PRO A 284 -11.60 -6.38 15.52
CA PRO A 284 -11.65 -4.93 15.28
C PRO A 284 -11.04 -4.51 13.94
N SER A 285 -10.47 -5.46 13.21
CA SER A 285 -9.92 -5.29 11.88
C SER A 285 -10.15 -6.53 11.02
N MET A 286 -10.04 -6.35 9.71
CA MET A 286 -10.13 -7.38 8.69
C MET A 286 -9.11 -7.09 7.61
N GLU A 287 -8.36 -8.12 7.23
CA GLU A 287 -7.44 -8.08 6.10
C GLU A 287 -8.26 -8.26 4.82
N VAL A 288 -8.07 -7.36 3.87
CA VAL A 288 -8.76 -7.39 2.58
C VAL A 288 -7.71 -7.30 1.49
N HIS A 289 -7.84 -8.21 0.54
CA HIS A 289 -7.02 -8.29 -0.66
C HIS A 289 -7.93 -8.05 -1.85
N VAL A 290 -7.54 -7.08 -2.69
CA VAL A 290 -8.35 -6.66 -3.84
C VAL A 290 -7.48 -6.76 -5.08
N PRO A 291 -7.77 -7.69 -6.02
CA PRO A 291 -7.12 -7.68 -7.32
C PRO A 291 -7.30 -6.34 -8.05
N VAL A 292 -6.17 -5.74 -8.43
CA VAL A 292 -6.06 -4.49 -9.18
C VAL A 292 -5.22 -4.74 -10.42
N VAL A 293 -5.63 -4.20 -11.57
CA VAL A 293 -4.76 -4.13 -12.75
C VAL A 293 -4.04 -2.80 -12.74
N ILE A 294 -2.71 -2.83 -12.87
CA ILE A 294 -1.86 -1.64 -12.92
C ILE A 294 -1.11 -1.58 -14.25
N ASP A 295 -0.74 -0.37 -14.66
CA ASP A 295 0.34 -0.15 -15.61
C ASP A 295 1.68 -0.27 -14.85
N PRO A 296 2.45 -1.35 -15.06
CA PRO A 296 3.68 -1.57 -14.32
C PRO A 296 4.81 -0.59 -14.72
N ILE A 297 4.66 0.21 -15.78
CA ILE A 297 5.67 1.21 -16.20
C ILE A 297 5.58 2.48 -15.33
N ASN A 298 4.40 2.90 -14.91
CA ASN A 298 4.25 4.14 -14.14
C ASN A 298 3.55 3.93 -12.80
N GLY A 299 3.05 2.73 -12.51
CA GLY A 299 2.29 2.44 -11.30
C GLY A 299 0.86 2.94 -11.35
N MET A 300 0.31 3.29 -12.52
CA MET A 300 -1.06 3.77 -12.65
C MET A 300 -2.07 2.63 -12.42
N PRO A 301 -2.98 2.73 -11.43
CA PRO A 301 -4.11 1.81 -11.33
C PRO A 301 -5.05 1.99 -12.53
N LEU A 302 -5.36 0.89 -13.21
CA LEU A 302 -6.19 0.85 -14.41
C LEU A 302 -7.61 0.39 -14.12
N CYS A 303 -7.78 -0.65 -13.31
CA CYS A 303 -9.08 -1.10 -12.83
C CYS A 303 -8.92 -2.00 -11.61
N HIS A 304 -10.01 -2.33 -10.95
CA HIS A 304 -10.06 -3.24 -9.81
C HIS A 304 -11.24 -4.19 -9.95
N THR A 305 -11.25 -5.30 -9.19
CA THR A 305 -12.44 -6.16 -9.11
C THR A 305 -13.59 -5.43 -8.40
N ASP A 306 -14.83 -5.89 -8.60
CA ASP A 306 -16.11 -5.24 -8.25
C ASP A 306 -16.30 -5.06 -6.73
N ILE A 307 -15.50 -4.18 -6.13
CA ILE A 307 -15.68 -3.68 -4.78
C ILE A 307 -16.54 -2.42 -4.84
N SER A 308 -17.40 -2.22 -3.85
CA SER A 308 -18.24 -1.02 -3.82
C SER A 308 -17.36 0.24 -3.84
N ASP A 309 -17.89 1.30 -4.43
CA ASP A 309 -17.26 2.62 -4.48
C ASP A 309 -16.76 3.10 -3.10
N GLU A 310 -17.47 2.71 -2.04
CA GLU A 310 -17.14 2.97 -0.64
C GLU A 310 -15.93 2.15 -0.14
N MET A 311 -15.78 0.92 -0.62
CA MET A 311 -14.62 0.05 -0.38
C MET A 311 -13.36 0.53 -1.08
N PHE A 312 -13.46 0.95 -2.33
CA PHE A 312 -12.30 1.48 -3.05
C PHE A 312 -11.82 2.80 -2.42
N GLN A 313 -12.75 3.69 -2.04
CA GLN A 313 -12.40 4.88 -1.26
C GLN A 313 -11.63 4.48 -0.01
N ALA A 314 -12.10 3.50 0.77
CA ALA A 314 -11.43 3.13 2.00
C ALA A 314 -10.19 2.23 1.86
N TRP A 315 -9.99 1.59 0.71
CA TRP A 315 -8.68 1.07 0.33
C TRP A 315 -7.63 2.20 0.29
N GLY A 316 -8.06 3.42 -0.07
CA GLY A 316 -7.30 4.69 0.04
C GLY A 316 -7.48 5.49 1.35
N TYR A 317 -8.24 5.01 2.34
CA TYR A 317 -8.42 5.70 3.64
C TYR A 317 -8.19 4.81 4.88
N SER A 318 -7.88 3.51 4.73
CA SER A 318 -7.76 2.51 5.83
C SER A 318 -8.96 2.43 6.80
N LEU A 319 -10.08 3.13 6.53
CA LEU A 319 -11.17 3.33 7.49
C LEU A 319 -12.52 3.46 6.78
N ILE A 320 -13.39 2.43 6.82
CA ILE A 320 -14.83 2.62 6.61
C ILE A 320 -15.52 2.53 7.97
N PRO A 321 -16.33 3.53 8.35
CA PRO A 321 -17.08 3.46 9.59
C PRO A 321 -18.34 2.57 9.58
N LYS A 322 -18.65 1.82 8.50
CA LYS A 322 -19.91 1.05 8.38
C LYS A 322 -19.87 -0.04 7.28
N MET A 323 -19.06 -1.08 7.42
CA MET A 323 -19.24 -2.27 6.57
C MET A 323 -19.85 -3.43 7.37
N GLY A 324 -20.85 -4.07 6.77
CA GLY A 324 -21.48 -5.28 7.26
C GLY A 324 -20.50 -6.45 7.33
N LYS A 325 -20.87 -7.47 8.11
CA LYS A 325 -20.02 -8.56 8.63
C LYS A 325 -19.49 -9.58 7.61
N SER A 326 -19.54 -9.32 6.30
CA SER A 326 -19.45 -10.40 5.30
C SER A 326 -18.69 -10.02 4.04
N ILE A 327 -17.46 -9.53 4.14
CA ILE A 327 -16.61 -9.36 2.96
C ILE A 327 -15.22 -9.92 3.24
N VAL A 328 -14.97 -11.12 2.71
CA VAL A 328 -13.65 -11.78 2.77
C VAL A 328 -12.83 -11.25 1.59
N GLY A 329 -11.68 -10.63 1.86
CA GLY A 329 -10.76 -10.26 0.79
C GLY A 329 -10.10 -11.50 0.17
N PHE A 330 -9.87 -11.47 -1.15
CA PHE A 330 -9.32 -12.61 -1.88
C PHE A 330 -7.81 -12.48 -2.00
N ARG A 331 -7.05 -13.37 -1.36
CA ARG A 331 -5.57 -13.44 -1.51
C ARG A 331 -5.11 -13.81 -2.92
N LYS A 332 -6.03 -14.28 -3.75
CA LYS A 332 -5.76 -14.84 -5.07
C LYS A 332 -6.74 -14.26 -6.10
N ILE A 333 -6.30 -14.16 -7.34
CA ILE A 333 -7.05 -13.72 -8.51
C ILE A 333 -7.90 -14.88 -9.01
N ARG A 334 -9.20 -14.65 -9.14
CA ARG A 334 -10.20 -15.63 -9.59
C ARG A 334 -10.63 -15.33 -11.03
N ASN A 335 -11.26 -16.28 -11.71
CA ASN A 335 -11.85 -16.03 -13.03
C ASN A 335 -12.90 -14.92 -13.03
N GLU A 336 -13.62 -14.73 -11.93
CA GLU A 336 -14.58 -13.62 -11.77
C GLU A 336 -13.88 -12.26 -11.86
N ASP A 337 -12.69 -12.13 -11.29
CA ASP A 337 -11.93 -10.87 -11.32
C ASP A 337 -11.51 -10.54 -12.77
N ILE A 338 -11.14 -11.55 -13.56
CA ILE A 338 -10.82 -11.38 -15.00
C ILE A 338 -12.03 -10.84 -15.79
N ARG A 339 -13.22 -11.38 -15.52
CA ARG A 339 -14.46 -10.89 -16.11
C ARG A 339 -14.76 -9.45 -15.70
N ASN A 340 -14.51 -9.11 -14.43
CA ASN A 340 -14.71 -7.75 -13.93
C ASN A 340 -13.75 -6.76 -14.60
N PHE A 341 -12.48 -7.12 -14.78
CA PHE A 341 -11.52 -6.30 -15.54
C PHE A 341 -12.00 -6.07 -16.98
N ALA A 342 -12.57 -7.10 -17.61
CA ALA A 342 -13.14 -6.99 -18.96
C ALA A 342 -14.38 -6.07 -19.02
N LYS A 343 -15.22 -6.13 -17.99
CA LYS A 343 -16.42 -5.30 -17.84
C LYS A 343 -16.07 -3.82 -17.67
N SER A 344 -15.05 -3.51 -16.87
CA SER A 344 -14.60 -2.12 -16.64
C SER A 344 -14.18 -1.36 -17.91
N MET A 345 -13.85 -2.06 -19.00
CA MET A 345 -13.51 -1.41 -20.28
C MET A 345 -14.72 -0.99 -21.11
N LYS A 346 -15.92 -1.43 -20.71
CA LYS A 346 -17.19 -1.23 -21.43
C LYS A 346 -18.15 -0.28 -20.72
N GLU A 347 -17.91 -0.01 -19.44
CA GLU A 347 -18.63 0.93 -18.58
C GLU A 347 -17.86 2.24 -18.47
#